data_AF-Q7TM51-F1
#
_entry.id   AF-Q7TM51-F1
#
_cell.length_a   1.000
_cell.length_b   1.000
_cell.length_c   1.000
_cell.angle_alpha   90.00
_cell.angle_beta   90.00
_cell.angle_gamma   90.00
#
_symmetry.space_group_name_H-M   'P 1'
#
loop_
_entity.id
_entity.type
_entity.pdbx_description
1 polymer ?
#
loop_
_entity_poly.entity_id
_entity_poly.type
_entity_poly.pdbx_seq_one_letter_code
_entity_poly.pdbx_strand_id
1 'polypeptide(L)'
;HTVVWQNQLPSWVSSLPLNQVQQAMESHITTEASHYKGQVYAWDVVNEPFNGDGSFVSDVFYRAMGSGYIADALRTAHAADPGTQLSHNDYN
;
A
#
# COMPACT_ATOMS: atom_id res chain seq x y z
N HIS A 1 -5.48 -1.55 8.89
CA HIS A 1 -4.09 -2.06 8.96
C HIS A 1 -4.04 -3.43 8.28
N THR A 2 -3.24 -3.68 7.26
CA THR A 2 -2.63 -2.74 6.30
C THR A 2 -2.98 -3.21 4.88
N VAL A 3 -3.00 -2.28 3.92
CA VAL A 3 -3.38 -2.57 2.51
C VAL A 3 -2.17 -2.63 1.57
N VAL A 4 -0.99 -2.18 2.00
CA VAL A 4 0.26 -2.37 1.24
C VAL A 4 1.37 -2.74 2.23
N TRP A 5 1.88 -3.97 2.10
CA TRP A 5 3.00 -4.46 2.89
C TRP A 5 3.72 -5.60 2.16
N GLN A 6 5.04 -5.65 2.33
CA GLN A 6 5.88 -6.70 1.74
C GLN A 6 5.72 -8.07 2.44
N ASN A 7 5.34 -8.06 3.73
CA ASN A 7 5.11 -9.29 4.49
C ASN A 7 3.66 -9.78 4.35
N GLN A 8 3.46 -11.09 4.51
CA GLN A 8 2.16 -11.78 4.32
C GLN A 8 1.52 -11.50 2.95
N LEU A 9 2.32 -11.10 1.96
CA LEU A 9 1.87 -10.85 0.61
C LEU A 9 1.64 -12.17 -0.14
N PRO A 10 0.47 -12.38 -0.78
CA PRO A 10 0.23 -13.57 -1.57
C PRO A 10 1.26 -13.72 -2.71
N SER A 11 1.74 -14.95 -2.92
CA SER A 11 2.83 -15.24 -3.88
C SER A 11 2.51 -14.83 -5.33
N TRP A 12 1.23 -14.81 -5.70
CA TRP A 12 0.80 -14.37 -7.03
C TRP A 12 1.11 -12.89 -7.29
N VAL A 13 1.01 -12.03 -6.28
CA VAL A 13 1.33 -10.60 -6.40
C VAL A 13 2.82 -10.42 -6.63
N SER A 14 3.65 -11.10 -5.83
CA SER A 14 5.11 -11.06 -5.98
C SER A 14 5.62 -11.64 -7.31
N SER A 15 4.79 -12.44 -7.99
CA SER A 15 5.10 -13.09 -9.27
C SER A 15 4.54 -12.34 -10.48
N LEU A 16 3.79 -11.24 -10.29
CA LEU A 16 3.27 -10.45 -11.40
C LEU A 16 4.42 -9.80 -12.20
N PRO A 17 4.24 -9.62 -13.53
CA PRO A 17 5.04 -8.66 -14.29
C PRO A 17 4.99 -7.29 -13.62
N LEU A 18 6.13 -6.60 -13.51
CA LEU A 18 6.23 -5.32 -12.77
C LEU A 18 5.22 -4.27 -13.27
N ASN A 19 4.93 -4.25 -14.58
CA ASN A 19 3.95 -3.33 -15.17
C ASN A 19 2.48 -3.64 -14.80
N GLN A 20 2.19 -4.74 -14.09
CA GLN A 20 0.85 -5.09 -13.61
C GLN A 20 0.68 -4.87 -12.09
N VAL A 21 1.77 -4.66 -11.36
CA VAL A 21 1.76 -4.54 -9.90
C VAL A 21 0.99 -3.31 -9.43
N GLN A 22 1.15 -2.17 -10.12
CA GLN A 22 0.44 -0.93 -9.78
C GLN A 22 -1.08 -1.14 -9.81
N GLN A 23 -1.60 -1.70 -10.91
CA GLN A 23 -3.03 -1.95 -11.06
C GLN A 23 -3.56 -2.93 -10.00
N ALA A 24 -2.79 -3.96 -9.65
CA ALA A 24 -3.15 -4.90 -8.60
C ALA A 24 -3.22 -4.21 -7.22
N MET A 25 -2.25 -3.36 -6.89
CA MET A 25 -2.22 -2.56 -5.66
C MET A 25 -3.43 -1.62 -5.57
N GLU A 26 -3.66 -0.82 -6.62
CA GLU A 26 -4.76 0.15 -6.64
C GLU A 26 -6.13 -0.53 -6.54
N SER A 27 -6.31 -1.67 -7.21
CA SER A 27 -7.53 -2.48 -7.14
C SER A 27 -7.77 -3.04 -5.73
N HIS A 28 -6.73 -3.56 -5.09
CA HIS A 28 -6.82 -4.07 -3.72
C HIS A 28 -7.18 -2.95 -2.73
N ILE A 29 -6.48 -1.82 -2.76
CA ILE A 29 -6.75 -0.66 -1.91
C ILE A 29 -8.19 -0.17 -2.10
N THR A 30 -8.62 0.00 -3.36
CA THR A 30 -9.97 0.48 -3.67
C THR A 30 -11.02 -0.48 -3.13
N THR A 31 -10.82 -1.79 -3.29
CA THR A 31 -11.76 -2.81 -2.83
C THR A 31 -11.92 -2.78 -1.32
N GLU A 32 -10.82 -2.85 -0.56
CA GLU A 32 -10.84 -2.88 0.90
C GLU A 32 -11.35 -1.56 1.49
N ALA A 33 -10.83 -0.41 1.03
CA ALA A 33 -11.23 0.90 1.54
C ALA A 33 -12.70 1.22 1.21
N SER A 34 -13.20 0.81 0.04
CA SER A 34 -14.62 0.98 -0.30
C SER A 34 -15.52 0.06 0.53
N HIS A 35 -15.08 -1.18 0.78
CA HIS A 35 -15.84 -2.15 1.57
C HIS A 35 -16.07 -1.66 3.01
N TYR A 36 -15.03 -1.09 3.63
CA TYR A 36 -15.09 -0.59 5.01
C TYR A 36 -15.34 0.92 5.12
N LYS A 37 -15.81 1.56 4.04
CA LYS A 37 -15.99 3.02 3.98
C LYS A 37 -16.77 3.56 5.17
N GLY A 38 -16.20 4.55 5.86
CA GLY A 38 -16.81 5.21 7.02
C GLY A 38 -16.90 4.37 8.30
N GLN A 39 -16.34 3.15 8.30
CA GLN A 39 -16.31 2.27 9.47
C GLN A 39 -14.93 2.25 10.14
N VAL A 40 -13.88 2.61 9.40
CA VAL A 40 -12.49 2.61 9.86
C VAL A 40 -12.11 4.02 10.31
N TYR A 41 -11.60 4.15 11.53
CA TYR A 41 -11.13 5.44 12.04
C TYR A 41 -9.85 5.90 11.34
N ALA A 42 -8.89 4.98 11.14
CA ALA A 42 -7.62 5.24 10.47
C ALA A 42 -7.10 4.01 9.72
N TRP A 43 -6.47 4.23 8.57
CA TRP A 43 -5.79 3.21 7.76
C TRP A 43 -4.29 3.40 7.77
N ASP A 44 -3.57 2.38 8.20
CA ASP A 44 -2.17 2.18 7.78
C ASP A 44 -2.19 1.72 6.33
N VAL A 45 -1.90 2.66 5.43
CA VAL A 45 -1.99 2.44 3.98
C VAL A 45 -0.76 1.70 3.49
N VAL A 46 0.42 2.16 3.89
CA VAL A 46 1.70 1.50 3.62
C VAL A 46 2.37 1.18 4.94
N ASN A 47 2.76 -0.08 5.12
CA ASN A 47 3.46 -0.54 6.30
C ASN A 47 4.92 -0.88 5.96
N GLU A 48 5.86 -0.37 6.78
CA GLU A 48 7.29 -0.68 6.76
C GLU A 48 7.98 -0.51 5.38
N PRO A 49 7.86 0.67 4.73
CA PRO A 49 8.54 0.93 3.46
C PRO A 49 10.06 1.10 3.58
N PHE A 50 10.60 1.29 4.79
CA PHE A 50 12.02 1.57 5.02
C PHE A 50 12.75 0.44 5.76
N ASN A 51 14.04 0.26 5.43
CA ASN A 51 14.98 -0.53 6.22
C ASN A 51 15.47 0.31 7.41
N GLY A 52 16.14 -0.33 8.38
CA GLY A 52 16.67 0.37 9.57
C GLY A 52 17.74 1.43 9.29
N ASP A 53 18.30 1.50 8.07
CA ASP A 53 19.21 2.55 7.63
C ASP A 53 18.51 3.71 6.87
N GLY A 54 17.18 3.67 6.77
CA GLY A 54 16.35 4.65 6.07
C GLY A 54 16.29 4.46 4.55
N SER A 55 16.97 3.44 3.99
CA SER A 55 16.78 3.06 2.59
C SER A 55 15.43 2.35 2.37
N PHE A 56 14.92 2.34 1.14
CA PHE A 56 13.67 1.63 0.84
C PHE A 56 13.85 0.10 0.88
N VAL A 57 12.82 -0.60 1.36
CA VAL A 57 12.71 -2.05 1.17
C VAL A 57 12.56 -2.34 -0.32
N SER A 58 13.38 -3.25 -0.86
CA SER A 58 13.33 -3.63 -2.28
C SER A 58 12.24 -4.68 -2.58
N ASP A 59 10.99 -4.37 -2.26
CA ASP A 59 9.84 -5.24 -2.50
C ASP A 59 9.27 -5.15 -3.94
N VAL A 60 8.15 -5.83 -4.20
CA VAL A 60 7.53 -5.80 -5.53
C VAL A 60 6.94 -4.44 -5.91
N PHE A 61 6.47 -3.66 -4.93
CA PHE A 61 5.88 -2.35 -5.16
C PHE A 61 6.97 -1.33 -5.50
N TYR A 62 8.05 -1.29 -4.70
CA TYR A 62 9.19 -0.41 -4.95
C TYR A 62 9.88 -0.75 -6.28
N ARG A 63 10.07 -2.04 -6.61
CA ARG A 63 10.66 -2.42 -7.91
C ARG A 63 9.79 -2.02 -9.10
N ALA A 64 8.47 -1.99 -8.94
CA ALA A 64 7.54 -1.64 -10.02
C ALA A 64 7.40 -0.12 -10.22
N MET A 65 7.39 0.65 -9.13
CA MET A 65 6.95 2.06 -9.14
C MET A 65 7.98 3.03 -8.51
N GLY A 66 9.11 2.53 -8.01
CA GLY A 66 10.02 3.31 -7.17
C GLY A 66 9.35 3.75 -5.88
N SER A 67 9.81 4.84 -5.26
CA SER A 67 9.20 5.41 -4.05
C SER A 67 7.81 6.03 -4.28
N GLY A 68 7.41 6.23 -5.55
CA GLY A 68 6.12 6.83 -5.92
C GLY A 68 4.91 6.02 -5.45
N TYR A 69 5.07 4.70 -5.25
CA TYR A 69 3.97 3.82 -4.82
C TYR A 69 3.32 4.25 -3.51
N ILE A 70 4.06 4.91 -2.61
CA ILE A 70 3.51 5.39 -1.33
C ILE A 70 2.47 6.48 -1.58
N ALA A 71 2.81 7.45 -2.44
CA ALA A 71 1.90 8.53 -2.78
C ALA A 71 0.68 8.00 -3.55
N ASP A 72 0.87 7.05 -4.45
CA ASP A 72 -0.21 6.47 -5.24
C ASP A 72 -1.14 5.59 -4.39
N ALA A 73 -0.60 4.85 -3.41
CA ALA A 73 -1.39 4.11 -2.44
C ALA A 73 -2.26 5.05 -1.58
N LEU A 74 -1.67 6.13 -1.05
CA LEU A 74 -2.39 7.13 -0.25
C LEU A 74 -3.49 7.84 -1.05
N ARG A 75 -3.20 8.23 -2.30
CA ARG A 75 -4.21 8.86 -3.19
C ARG A 75 -5.36 7.91 -3.49
N THR A 76 -5.05 6.65 -3.77
CA THR A 76 -6.06 5.61 -4.04
C THR A 76 -6.95 5.37 -2.81
N ALA A 77 -6.35 5.25 -1.63
CA ALA A 77 -7.09 5.09 -0.38
C ALA A 77 -8.00 6.31 -0.10
N HIS A 78 -7.48 7.53 -0.30
CA HIS A 78 -8.26 8.76 -0.13
C HIS A 78 -9.44 8.85 -1.10
N ALA A 79 -9.26 8.44 -2.35
CA ALA A 79 -10.34 8.44 -3.34
C ALA A 79 -11.48 7.47 -2.97
N ALA A 80 -11.15 6.31 -2.39
CA ALA A 80 -12.13 5.31 -1.96
C ALA A 80 -12.90 5.74 -0.69
N ASP A 81 -12.18 6.24 0.31
CA ASP A 81 -12.74 6.73 1.58
C ASP A 81 -12.14 8.08 2.02
N PRO A 82 -12.67 9.22 1.52
CA PRO A 82 -12.12 10.53 1.79
C PRO A 82 -12.22 10.99 3.25
N GLY A 83 -13.08 10.35 4.06
CA GLY A 83 -13.33 10.72 5.45
C GLY A 83 -12.37 10.08 6.46
N THR A 84 -11.58 9.10 6.03
CA THR A 84 -10.73 8.30 6.91
C THR A 84 -9.33 8.90 7.03
N GLN A 85 -8.73 8.84 8.23
CA GLN A 85 -7.34 9.24 8.44
C GLN A 85 -6.40 8.24 7.79
N LEU A 86 -5.39 8.71 7.06
CA LEU A 86 -4.44 7.87 6.33
C LEU A 86 -3.03 8.05 6.88
N SER A 87 -2.35 6.94 7.15
CA SER A 87 -0.97 6.89 7.65
C SER A 87 -0.10 6.01 6.76
N HIS A 88 1.21 6.27 6.79
CA HIS A 88 2.20 5.21 6.62
C HIS A 88 2.68 4.84 8.04
N ASN A 89 2.91 3.56 8.28
CA ASN A 89 3.34 3.05 9.58
C ASN A 89 4.70 2.38 9.44
N ASP A 90 5.60 2.64 10.38
CA ASP A 90 6.94 2.06 10.41
C ASP A 90 7.38 1.85 11.87
N TYR A 91 8.44 1.08 12.09
CA TYR A 91 9.02 0.82 13.41
C TYR A 91 10.44 1.38 13.54
N ASN A 92 10.82 1.70 14.80
CA ASN A 92 12.02 2.47 15.22
C ASN A 92 11.91 3.97 14.95
#